data_AF-A0A1H6CMI3-F1
#
_entry.id   AF-A0A1H6CMI3-F1
#
_cell.length_a   1.000
_cell.length_b   1.000
_cell.length_c   1.000
_cell.angle_alpha   90.00
_cell.angle_beta   90.00
_cell.angle_gamma   90.00
#
_symmetry.space_group_name_H-M   'P 1'
#
loop_
_entity.id
_entity.type
_entity.pdbx_description
1 polymer ?
#
loop_
_entity_poly.entity_id
_entity_poly.type
_entity_poly.pdbx_seq_one_letter_code
_entity_poly.pdbx_strand_id
1 'polypeptide(L)'
;MTRNAPRRAVLTAALAAAAAVAASNAQTASAAPATAPAGTGAAGLPAKSGGKGGTPAVDPAPVDYHGWSTYPDWLFGEHKGTLPVPGSRPGVRIARPVGTLDYTDPHTGTTATYEYASWTSPVRKPPYPATELVSSWNAQTPAGTWIQVELLGTYTDGTATPAYVMGRWTSGDGDEDIRRTSVDDQGDDTSSIYTDTFAVDDPSAGKLLASYRLRVTLYRKPGSKDTPTVWRVGAFASNVPDRFTVPASVYSLDGAVELSVPRYSQDIHKGQYPQYDNGGEAWCSPTSSTMCIEYWGRGPTAAAMAWVDPSYADPQVDQGARYTYDYQYEGCGNWPFNAAYAATYKDLQGVVTQLRSLNDAERLVKAGIPVITSQSFLASELDGSNYSTSGHLMCMVGFTAEGDVVMNDPASSDDDAVRNVYKRAQFETVWLRTKRILASGSTGSGSGGVVYLYFPAKPSPGQRRALASVGVAV
;
A
#
# COMPACT_ATOMS: atom_id res chain seq x y z
N MET A 1 -20.36 -16.73 -27.66
CA MET A 1 -21.21 -15.73 -26.99
C MET A 1 -20.37 -15.06 -25.93
N THR A 2 -19.88 -13.87 -26.25
CA THR A 2 -19.04 -13.01 -25.41
C THR A 2 -19.86 -12.48 -24.23
N ARG A 3 -19.52 -12.88 -23.00
CA ARG A 3 -20.12 -12.34 -21.78
C ARG A 3 -19.28 -11.17 -21.29
N ASN A 4 -19.94 -10.03 -21.13
CA ASN A 4 -19.40 -8.79 -20.60
C ASN A 4 -18.98 -8.95 -19.12
N ALA A 5 -17.80 -8.44 -18.77
CA ALA A 5 -17.32 -8.29 -17.40
C ALA A 5 -18.06 -7.15 -16.66
N PRO A 6 -18.31 -7.27 -15.34
CA PRO A 6 -18.92 -6.21 -14.55
C PRO A 6 -17.91 -5.10 -14.18
N ARG A 7 -18.45 -3.92 -13.90
CA ARG A 7 -17.76 -2.62 -13.80
C ARG A 7 -17.14 -2.39 -12.41
N ARG A 8 -15.81 -2.43 -12.32
CA ARG A 8 -14.86 -1.52 -11.63
C ARG A 8 -13.54 -2.26 -11.33
N ALA A 9 -12.85 -2.69 -12.38
CA ALA A 9 -11.40 -2.89 -12.34
C ALA A 9 -10.76 -1.59 -12.83
N VAL A 10 -10.28 -0.74 -11.92
CA VAL A 10 -9.32 0.33 -12.26
C VAL A 10 -8.24 0.34 -11.18
N LEU A 11 -7.41 -0.70 -11.21
CA LEU A 11 -6.01 -0.66 -10.81
C LEU A 11 -5.24 -1.31 -11.98
N THR A 12 -4.58 -0.42 -12.74
CA THR A 12 -3.55 -0.64 -13.77
C THR A 12 -3.69 -1.82 -14.75
N ALA A 13 -4.16 -1.52 -15.96
CA ALA A 13 -3.48 -1.99 -17.17
C ALA A 13 -2.75 -0.77 -17.77
N ALA A 14 -1.42 -0.75 -17.66
CA ALA A 14 -0.58 0.19 -18.37
C ALA A 14 -0.54 -0.22 -19.85
N LEU A 15 -1.18 0.55 -20.73
CA LEU A 15 -0.94 0.47 -22.17
C LEU A 15 -0.20 1.74 -22.61
N ALA A 16 1.05 1.54 -23.00
CA ALA A 16 1.87 2.51 -23.69
C ALA A 16 1.22 2.91 -25.03
N ALA A 17 1.23 4.20 -25.34
CA ALA A 17 1.16 4.67 -26.73
C ALA A 17 2.05 5.91 -26.87
N ALA A 18 3.24 5.70 -27.46
CA ALA A 18 4.13 6.76 -27.92
C ALA A 18 3.82 7.11 -29.39
N ALA A 19 3.86 8.43 -29.64
CA ALA A 19 4.15 9.17 -30.87
C ALA A 19 3.91 8.55 -32.27
N ALA A 20 3.18 9.31 -33.10
CA ALA A 20 3.45 9.40 -34.53
C ALA A 20 3.39 10.88 -34.98
N VAL A 21 4.51 11.38 -35.48
CA VAL A 21 4.62 12.63 -36.25
C VAL A 21 4.47 12.29 -37.73
N ALA A 22 3.53 12.93 -38.42
CA ALA A 22 3.59 13.15 -39.87
C ALA A 22 2.70 14.34 -40.27
N ALA A 23 3.20 15.11 -41.23
CA ALA A 23 2.88 16.49 -41.56
C ALA A 23 1.65 16.70 -42.46
N SER A 24 1.20 17.98 -42.50
CA SER A 24 0.40 18.66 -43.55
C SER A 24 -1.05 18.18 -43.74
N ASN A 25 -2.10 18.99 -43.87
CA ASN A 25 -2.26 20.29 -44.52
C ASN A 25 -3.55 20.99 -44.05
N ALA A 26 -3.62 22.30 -44.28
CA ALA A 26 -4.73 23.20 -43.95
C ALA A 26 -6.10 22.81 -44.54
N GLN A 27 -7.18 23.12 -43.83
CA GLN A 27 -8.27 23.94 -44.37
C GLN A 27 -9.20 24.51 -43.29
N THR A 28 -9.52 25.77 -43.51
CA THR A 28 -10.37 26.71 -42.79
C THR A 28 -11.85 26.31 -42.74
N ALA A 29 -12.51 26.59 -41.62
CA ALA A 29 -13.90 27.07 -41.63
C ALA A 29 -14.17 27.95 -40.40
N SER A 30 -14.58 29.20 -40.68
CA SER A 30 -14.95 30.23 -39.71
C SER A 30 -16.45 30.13 -39.40
N ALA A 31 -16.84 30.42 -38.15
CA ALA A 31 -18.05 31.19 -37.86
C ALA A 31 -17.94 31.79 -36.44
N ALA A 32 -17.91 33.11 -36.37
CA ALA A 32 -18.06 33.93 -35.16
C ALA A 32 -19.55 34.36 -35.00
N PRO A 33 -19.89 35.31 -34.11
CA PRO A 33 -19.88 35.24 -32.65
C PRO A 33 -21.30 35.48 -32.07
N ALA A 34 -21.52 35.18 -30.79
CA ALA A 34 -22.67 35.70 -30.05
C ALA A 34 -22.21 36.41 -28.78
N THR A 35 -22.60 37.67 -28.68
CA THR A 35 -22.28 38.67 -27.66
C THR A 35 -22.94 38.38 -26.32
N ALA A 36 -22.26 38.87 -25.26
CA ALA A 36 -22.55 38.76 -23.83
C ALA A 36 -23.91 39.36 -23.38
N PRO A 37 -24.20 39.26 -22.06
CA PRO A 37 -23.99 40.49 -21.29
C PRO A 37 -23.15 40.31 -20.02
N ALA A 38 -22.54 41.44 -19.66
CA ALA A 38 -21.68 41.66 -18.51
C ALA A 38 -22.39 41.41 -17.18
N GLY A 39 -21.71 40.71 -16.28
CA GLY A 39 -21.98 40.69 -14.85
C GLY A 39 -20.70 41.08 -14.12
N THR A 40 -20.66 42.32 -13.64
CA THR A 40 -19.59 42.89 -12.82
C THR A 40 -19.53 42.22 -11.45
N GLY A 41 -18.38 41.64 -11.10
CA GLY A 41 -18.09 41.15 -9.75
C GLY A 41 -16.58 41.04 -9.59
N ALA A 42 -16.00 41.98 -8.86
CA ALA A 42 -14.57 42.24 -8.78
C ALA A 42 -13.74 41.05 -8.29
N ALA A 43 -12.55 40.92 -8.88
CA ALA A 43 -11.45 40.12 -8.42
C ALA A 43 -11.04 40.51 -6.99
N GLY A 44 -11.03 39.52 -6.10
CA GLY A 44 -10.33 39.56 -4.83
C GLY A 44 -9.35 38.40 -4.78
N LEU A 45 -8.09 38.65 -5.14
CA LEU A 45 -6.98 37.75 -4.82
C LEU A 45 -6.86 37.67 -3.29
N PRO A 46 -6.81 36.49 -2.65
CA PRO A 46 -6.31 36.42 -1.29
C PRO A 46 -4.79 36.55 -1.33
N ALA A 47 -4.31 37.61 -0.71
CA ALA A 47 -2.90 37.88 -0.45
C ALA A 47 -2.25 36.73 0.34
N LYS A 48 -0.99 36.47 0.01
CA LYS A 48 -0.07 35.65 0.81
C LYS A 48 0.06 36.28 2.21
N SER A 49 -0.50 35.65 3.23
CA SER A 49 -0.13 35.89 4.62
C SER A 49 0.59 34.65 5.17
N GLY A 50 1.92 34.71 5.17
CA GLY A 50 2.75 33.82 5.96
C GLY A 50 2.60 34.19 7.44
N GLY A 51 1.66 33.54 8.12
CA GLY A 51 1.49 33.62 9.57
C GLY A 51 1.78 32.26 10.20
N LYS A 52 2.91 32.12 10.90
CA LYS A 52 3.11 31.04 11.86
C LYS A 52 2.14 31.27 13.02
N GLY A 53 1.05 30.51 13.08
CA GLY A 53 0.08 30.62 14.18
C GLY A 53 -1.35 30.16 13.92
N GLY A 54 -1.67 29.61 12.75
CA GLY A 54 -2.97 28.94 12.55
C GLY A 54 -3.00 27.58 13.26
N THR A 55 -4.05 27.31 14.06
CA THR A 55 -4.35 25.96 14.55
C THR A 55 -4.36 24.99 13.35
N PRO A 56 -3.62 23.87 13.39
CA PRO A 56 -3.60 22.92 12.29
C PRO A 56 -5.03 22.47 11.97
N ALA A 57 -5.44 22.59 10.71
CA ALA A 57 -6.65 21.94 10.25
C ALA A 57 -6.43 20.43 10.39
N VAL A 58 -6.99 19.83 11.45
CA VAL A 58 -7.03 18.37 11.60
C VAL A 58 -8.18 17.90 10.74
N ASP A 59 -7.86 17.27 9.61
CA ASP A 59 -8.84 16.52 8.83
C ASP A 59 -9.40 15.41 9.73
N PRO A 60 -10.71 15.43 10.07
CA PRO A 60 -11.33 14.42 10.92
C PRO A 60 -11.55 13.10 10.15
N ALA A 61 -10.85 12.89 9.02
CA ALA A 61 -10.93 11.71 8.18
C ALA A 61 -11.03 10.44 9.05
N PRO A 62 -12.14 9.70 8.91
CA PRO A 62 -12.39 8.50 9.69
C PRO A 62 -11.49 7.38 9.14
N VAL A 63 -10.24 7.36 9.63
CA VAL A 63 -9.24 6.31 9.42
C VAL A 63 -8.80 5.73 10.78
N ASP A 64 -8.57 4.43 10.84
CA ASP A 64 -8.33 3.67 12.06
C ASP A 64 -7.45 2.50 11.70
N TYR A 65 -6.37 2.31 12.44
CA TYR A 65 -5.50 1.15 12.29
C TYR A 65 -5.51 0.35 13.58
N HIS A 66 -5.52 -0.96 13.44
CA HIS A 66 -5.30 -1.88 14.55
C HIS A 66 -4.36 -3.00 14.15
N GLY A 67 -3.44 -3.33 15.04
CA GLY A 67 -2.54 -4.47 14.89
C GLY A 67 -2.48 -5.30 16.15
N TRP A 68 -2.44 -6.61 15.97
CA TRP A 68 -2.12 -7.61 16.98
C TRP A 68 -0.66 -8.01 16.79
N SER A 69 0.18 -7.76 17.80
CA SER A 69 1.63 -8.01 17.70
C SER A 69 2.33 -8.32 19.03
N THR A 70 1.66 -8.07 20.16
CA THR A 70 2.19 -8.37 21.48
C THR A 70 1.83 -9.78 21.93
N TYR A 71 2.54 -10.30 22.94
CA TYR A 71 2.20 -11.63 23.49
C TYR A 71 0.76 -11.71 24.04
N PRO A 72 0.23 -10.70 24.77
CA PRO A 72 -1.19 -10.64 25.11
C PRO A 72 -2.12 -10.67 23.90
N ASP A 73 -1.80 -9.93 22.83
CA ASP A 73 -2.63 -9.95 21.61
C ASP A 73 -2.78 -11.36 21.06
N TRP A 74 -1.66 -12.10 20.98
CA TRP A 74 -1.68 -13.48 20.51
C TRP A 74 -2.45 -14.38 21.47
N LEU A 75 -2.25 -14.25 22.79
CA LEU A 75 -2.95 -15.04 23.81
C LEU A 75 -4.48 -14.90 23.76
N PHE A 76 -5.00 -13.70 23.53
CA PHE A 76 -6.44 -13.42 23.60
C PHE A 76 -7.21 -13.72 22.31
N GLY A 77 -6.53 -14.14 21.24
CA GLY A 77 -7.20 -14.66 20.06
C GLY A 77 -7.69 -16.09 20.24
N GLU A 78 -8.56 -16.51 19.34
CA GLU A 78 -9.07 -17.88 19.28
C GLU A 78 -8.05 -18.78 18.58
N HIS A 79 -7.51 -19.76 19.32
CA HIS A 79 -6.52 -20.70 18.82
C HIS A 79 -7.16 -22.01 18.36
N LYS A 80 -6.88 -22.42 17.12
CA LYS A 80 -7.13 -23.77 16.62
C LYS A 80 -5.81 -24.41 16.21
N GLY A 81 -5.15 -25.07 17.17
CA GLY A 81 -3.86 -25.74 16.97
C GLY A 81 -2.65 -24.82 16.90
N THR A 82 -2.82 -23.52 17.09
CA THR A 82 -1.73 -22.56 17.19
C THR A 82 -1.33 -22.32 18.65
N LEU A 83 -0.13 -21.79 18.88
CA LEU A 83 0.32 -21.31 20.19
C LEU A 83 1.00 -19.93 20.06
N PRO A 84 0.83 -19.04 21.05
CA PRO A 84 1.58 -17.80 21.11
C PRO A 84 3.01 -18.06 21.59
N VAL A 85 3.98 -17.46 20.91
CA VAL A 85 5.41 -17.58 21.21
C VAL A 85 5.86 -16.28 21.87
N PRO A 86 6.39 -16.33 23.10
CA PRO A 86 6.91 -15.14 23.78
C PRO A 86 8.29 -14.77 23.21
N GLY A 87 8.80 -13.59 23.60
CA GLY A 87 10.16 -13.16 23.28
C GLY A 87 10.24 -11.70 22.89
N SER A 88 11.36 -11.31 22.29
CA SER A 88 11.58 -9.92 21.84
C SER A 88 10.71 -9.51 20.65
N ARG A 89 10.18 -10.49 19.92
CA ARG A 89 9.22 -10.33 18.83
C ARG A 89 8.17 -11.43 18.97
N PRO A 90 7.16 -11.24 19.83
CA PRO A 90 6.11 -12.23 20.04
C PRO A 90 5.42 -12.58 18.72
N GLY A 91 4.94 -13.81 18.62
CA GLY A 91 4.24 -14.26 17.42
C GLY A 91 3.33 -15.44 17.67
N VAL A 92 2.77 -15.99 16.61
CA VAL A 92 1.97 -17.21 16.65
C VAL A 92 2.52 -18.24 15.66
N ARG A 93 2.55 -19.51 16.08
CA ARG A 93 3.06 -20.67 15.30
C ARG A 93 2.09 -21.85 15.38
N ILE A 94 2.28 -22.84 14.51
CA ILE A 94 1.60 -24.13 14.61
C ILE A 94 2.13 -24.89 15.83
N ALA A 95 1.24 -25.24 16.76
CA ALA A 95 1.51 -26.13 17.89
C ALA A 95 1.24 -27.58 17.51
N ARG A 96 0.07 -27.80 16.94
CA ARG A 96 -0.39 -29.08 16.40
C ARG A 96 -1.30 -28.80 15.21
N PRO A 97 -1.20 -29.58 14.12
CA PRO A 97 -2.15 -29.45 13.03
C PRO A 97 -3.56 -29.81 13.52
N VAL A 98 -4.57 -29.11 13.00
CA VAL A 98 -5.99 -29.42 13.25
C VAL A 98 -6.66 -30.08 12.04
N GLY A 99 -5.94 -30.19 10.93
CA GLY A 99 -6.40 -30.83 9.71
C GLY A 99 -5.35 -30.74 8.61
N THR A 100 -5.70 -31.27 7.44
CA THR A 100 -4.93 -31.17 6.21
C THR A 100 -5.75 -30.50 5.12
N LEU A 101 -5.07 -29.83 4.19
CA LEU A 101 -5.63 -29.22 2.99
C LEU A 101 -4.80 -29.67 1.79
N ASP A 102 -5.45 -30.24 0.78
CA ASP A 102 -4.84 -30.37 -0.55
C ASP A 102 -5.03 -29.06 -1.28
N TYR A 103 -3.92 -28.36 -1.52
CA TYR A 103 -3.92 -27.06 -2.22
C TYR A 103 -3.31 -27.24 -3.60
N THR A 104 -4.11 -26.96 -4.63
CA THR A 104 -3.64 -26.77 -6.00
C THR A 104 -3.35 -25.30 -6.20
N ASP A 105 -2.08 -24.98 -6.40
CA ASP A 105 -1.66 -23.64 -6.75
C ASP A 105 -2.19 -23.29 -8.15
N PRO A 106 -3.03 -22.25 -8.30
CA PRO A 106 -3.64 -21.92 -9.58
C PRO A 106 -2.63 -21.45 -10.64
N HIS A 107 -1.45 -21.01 -10.22
CA HIS A 107 -0.43 -20.41 -11.09
C HIS A 107 0.59 -21.43 -11.58
N THR A 108 0.77 -22.53 -10.86
CA THR A 108 1.68 -23.62 -11.27
C THR A 108 0.95 -24.90 -11.65
N GLY A 109 -0.32 -25.06 -11.26
CA GLY A 109 -1.07 -26.31 -11.39
C GLY A 109 -0.60 -27.42 -10.45
N THR A 110 0.38 -27.16 -9.58
CA THR A 110 0.93 -28.17 -8.67
C THR A 110 0.03 -28.33 -7.46
N THR A 111 -0.37 -29.57 -7.17
CA THR A 111 -1.10 -29.91 -5.95
C THR A 111 -0.14 -30.42 -4.87
N ALA A 112 -0.27 -29.88 -3.67
CA ALA A 112 0.42 -30.39 -2.49
C ALA A 112 -0.49 -30.39 -1.27
N THR A 113 -0.32 -31.40 -0.41
CA THR A 113 -0.98 -31.47 0.89
C THR A 113 -0.25 -30.60 1.90
N TYR A 114 -1.00 -29.89 2.73
CA TYR A 114 -0.51 -29.08 3.84
C TYR A 114 -1.25 -29.42 5.13
N GLU A 115 -0.51 -29.56 6.22
CA GLU A 115 -1.05 -29.47 7.58
C GLU A 115 -1.34 -28.01 7.91
N TYR A 116 -2.43 -27.74 8.63
CA TYR A 116 -2.77 -26.37 9.02
C TYR A 116 -3.19 -26.21 10.48
N ALA A 117 -3.02 -24.99 10.98
CA ALA A 117 -3.59 -24.49 12.22
C ALA A 117 -3.96 -23.02 12.04
N SER A 118 -4.93 -22.51 12.80
CA SER A 118 -5.39 -21.12 12.66
C SER A 118 -5.40 -20.36 13.98
N TRP A 119 -5.24 -19.05 13.88
CA TRP A 119 -5.48 -18.09 14.94
C TRP A 119 -6.48 -17.06 14.43
N THR A 120 -7.51 -16.72 15.22
CA THR A 120 -8.48 -15.69 14.84
C THR A 120 -8.49 -14.60 15.90
N SER A 121 -8.36 -13.34 15.48
CA SER A 121 -8.35 -12.19 16.39
C SER A 121 -9.65 -12.08 17.20
N PRO A 122 -9.62 -11.38 18.35
CA PRO A 122 -10.83 -10.79 18.93
C PRO A 122 -11.56 -9.91 17.92
N VAL A 123 -12.85 -9.67 18.17
CA VAL A 123 -13.66 -8.74 17.38
C VAL A 123 -13.13 -7.31 17.55
N ARG A 124 -12.81 -6.65 16.44
CA ARG A 124 -12.51 -5.22 16.37
C ARG A 124 -13.74 -4.48 15.85
N LYS A 125 -14.22 -3.53 16.65
CA LYS A 125 -15.18 -2.50 16.23
C LYS A 125 -14.38 -1.22 15.92
N PRO A 126 -14.22 -0.82 14.65
CA PRO A 126 -13.68 0.51 14.34
C PRO A 126 -14.56 1.59 14.99
N PRO A 127 -14.02 2.79 15.27
CA PRO A 127 -14.77 3.87 15.92
C PRO A 127 -15.93 4.42 15.07
N TYR A 128 -15.96 4.06 13.79
CA TYR A 128 -17.03 4.31 12.83
C TYR A 128 -17.17 3.08 11.92
N PRO A 129 -18.36 2.80 11.35
CA PRO A 129 -18.49 1.80 10.31
C PRO A 129 -17.65 2.17 9.08
N ALA A 130 -16.95 1.18 8.51
CA ALA A 130 -15.99 1.38 7.44
C ALA A 130 -16.59 1.06 6.06
N THR A 131 -16.12 1.80 5.05
CA THR A 131 -16.34 1.53 3.63
C THR A 131 -15.19 0.77 3.01
N GLU A 132 -13.98 0.92 3.56
CA GLU A 132 -12.76 0.27 3.05
C GLU A 132 -11.96 -0.36 4.18
N LEU A 133 -11.28 -1.47 3.89
CA LEU A 133 -10.35 -2.13 4.80
C LEU A 133 -9.23 -2.83 4.02
N VAL A 134 -7.98 -2.65 4.46
CA VAL A 134 -6.83 -3.44 3.98
C VAL A 134 -6.18 -4.13 5.16
N SER A 135 -6.07 -5.45 5.09
CA SER A 135 -5.32 -6.23 6.08
C SER A 135 -3.86 -6.37 5.67
N SER A 136 -2.94 -6.29 6.63
CA SER A 136 -1.51 -6.52 6.41
C SER A 136 -0.93 -7.41 7.51
N TRP A 137 0.19 -8.08 7.21
CA TRP A 137 0.82 -9.04 8.10
C TRP A 137 2.35 -8.95 8.04
N ASN A 138 3.00 -9.42 9.09
CA ASN A 138 4.44 -9.63 9.13
C ASN A 138 4.67 -11.08 9.53
N ALA A 139 5.29 -11.86 8.66
CA ALA A 139 5.51 -13.27 8.90
C ALA A 139 6.86 -13.72 8.34
N GLN A 140 7.42 -14.74 8.99
CA GLN A 140 8.45 -15.58 8.42
C GLN A 140 7.80 -16.89 7.99
N THR A 141 8.01 -17.30 6.75
CA THR A 141 7.57 -18.61 6.25
C THR A 141 8.80 -19.33 5.68
N PRO A 142 9.39 -20.27 6.43
CA PRO A 142 10.41 -21.16 5.86
C PRO A 142 9.90 -21.83 4.58
N ALA A 143 10.82 -22.32 3.73
CA ALA A 143 10.48 -22.98 2.47
C ALA A 143 9.41 -24.07 2.65
N GLY A 144 8.46 -24.13 1.73
CA GLY A 144 7.35 -25.08 1.79
C GLY A 144 6.29 -24.78 2.86
N THR A 145 6.34 -23.60 3.47
CA THR A 145 5.32 -23.10 4.40
C THR A 145 4.73 -21.80 3.87
N TRP A 146 3.50 -21.50 4.28
CA TRP A 146 2.79 -20.28 3.84
C TRP A 146 1.67 -19.94 4.81
N ILE A 147 1.04 -18.79 4.63
CA ILE A 147 -0.11 -18.34 5.41
C ILE A 147 -1.25 -17.89 4.51
N GLN A 148 -2.48 -18.02 5.01
CA GLN A 148 -3.66 -17.35 4.46
C GLN A 148 -4.19 -16.36 5.48
N VAL A 149 -4.48 -15.13 5.06
CA VAL A 149 -5.14 -14.13 5.88
C VAL A 149 -6.56 -13.92 5.38
N GLU A 150 -7.54 -13.97 6.28
CA GLU A 150 -8.95 -13.83 5.97
C GLU A 150 -9.60 -12.72 6.79
N LEU A 151 -10.45 -11.92 6.14
CA LEU A 151 -11.34 -10.96 6.77
C LEU A 151 -12.69 -11.62 7.07
N LEU A 152 -13.09 -11.58 8.33
CA LEU A 152 -14.41 -12.02 8.80
C LEU A 152 -15.17 -10.81 9.34
N GLY A 153 -16.13 -10.29 8.58
CA GLY A 153 -16.83 -9.05 8.86
C GLY A 153 -18.26 -9.23 9.38
N THR A 154 -18.79 -8.16 9.96
CA THR A 154 -20.22 -8.00 10.23
C THR A 154 -20.64 -6.61 9.79
N TYR A 155 -21.68 -6.53 8.97
CA TYR A 155 -22.25 -5.29 8.49
C TYR A 155 -23.07 -4.56 9.55
N THR A 156 -23.42 -3.30 9.29
CA THR A 156 -24.25 -2.46 10.17
C THR A 156 -25.66 -3.00 10.41
N ASP A 157 -26.18 -3.84 9.52
CA ASP A 157 -27.46 -4.54 9.70
C ASP A 157 -27.36 -5.84 10.52
N GLY A 158 -26.15 -6.19 10.97
CA GLY A 158 -25.87 -7.40 11.75
C GLY A 158 -25.61 -8.66 10.91
N THR A 159 -25.73 -8.60 9.58
CA THR A 159 -25.40 -9.73 8.71
C THR A 159 -23.88 -9.91 8.59
N ALA A 160 -23.43 -11.15 8.43
CA ALA A 160 -22.02 -11.47 8.26
C ALA A 160 -21.59 -11.29 6.80
N THR A 161 -20.34 -10.89 6.60
CA THR A 161 -19.69 -11.02 5.29
C THR A 161 -19.39 -12.49 4.99
N PRO A 162 -19.16 -12.87 3.73
CA PRO A 162 -18.30 -14.01 3.41
C PRO A 162 -16.95 -13.94 4.15
N ALA A 163 -16.29 -15.08 4.29
CA ALA A 163 -14.90 -15.11 4.73
C ALA A 163 -14.01 -14.76 3.52
N TYR A 164 -13.60 -13.50 3.43
CA TYR A 164 -12.79 -13.02 2.32
C TYR A 164 -11.33 -13.36 2.53
N VAL A 165 -10.68 -13.97 1.54
CA VAL A 165 -9.23 -14.22 1.53
C VAL A 165 -8.53 -12.95 1.09
N MET A 166 -7.81 -12.32 2.02
CA MET A 166 -7.06 -11.08 1.77
C MET A 166 -5.66 -11.35 1.20
N GLY A 167 -5.22 -12.61 1.18
CA GLY A 167 -4.00 -13.03 0.52
C GLY A 167 -3.53 -14.41 0.98
N ARG A 168 -2.91 -15.13 0.05
CA ARG A 168 -2.11 -16.34 0.32
C ARG A 168 -0.64 -15.98 0.13
N TRP A 169 0.14 -16.10 1.20
CA TRP A 169 1.46 -15.48 1.24
C TRP A 169 2.55 -16.41 1.81
N THR A 170 3.73 -16.33 1.20
CA THR A 170 5.00 -16.92 1.64
C THR A 170 6.11 -15.92 1.36
N SER A 171 7.18 -15.87 2.16
CA SER A 171 8.39 -15.09 1.91
C SER A 171 9.29 -15.69 0.82
N GLY A 172 9.04 -16.92 0.38
CA GLY A 172 9.84 -17.61 -0.65
C GLY A 172 9.24 -17.49 -2.05
N ASP A 173 10.01 -17.84 -3.09
CA ASP A 173 9.53 -17.90 -4.49
C ASP A 173 10.21 -19.08 -5.23
N GLY A 174 10.60 -20.11 -4.47
CA GLY A 174 11.22 -21.33 -4.98
C GLY A 174 10.19 -22.42 -5.31
N ASP A 175 10.68 -23.55 -5.80
CA ASP A 175 9.81 -24.66 -6.26
C ASP A 175 9.02 -25.35 -5.13
N GLU A 176 9.46 -25.20 -3.88
CA GLU A 176 8.74 -25.74 -2.71
C GLU A 176 7.60 -24.84 -2.25
N ASP A 177 7.63 -23.57 -2.67
CA ASP A 177 6.72 -22.52 -2.23
C ASP A 177 5.50 -22.43 -3.15
N ILE A 178 4.38 -21.98 -2.59
CA ILE A 178 3.26 -21.53 -3.41
C ILE A 178 3.64 -20.22 -4.10
N ARG A 179 3.02 -19.95 -5.25
CA ARG A 179 3.00 -18.63 -5.86
C ARG A 179 2.11 -17.74 -5.01
N ARG A 180 2.72 -16.76 -4.33
CA ARG A 180 2.00 -15.74 -3.54
C ARG A 180 0.92 -15.11 -4.40
N THR A 181 -0.28 -14.96 -3.85
CA THR A 181 -1.43 -14.62 -4.67
C THR A 181 -2.53 -13.91 -3.88
N SER A 182 -3.08 -12.85 -4.45
CA SER A 182 -4.45 -12.41 -4.16
C SER A 182 -5.46 -13.46 -4.65
N VAL A 183 -6.75 -13.23 -4.40
CA VAL A 183 -7.82 -14.11 -4.86
C VAL A 183 -8.91 -13.25 -5.51
N ASP A 184 -9.17 -13.49 -6.78
CA ASP A 184 -10.15 -12.76 -7.58
C ASP A 184 -11.59 -13.18 -7.29
N ASP A 185 -12.52 -12.40 -7.83
CA ASP A 185 -13.96 -12.69 -7.89
C ASP A 185 -14.62 -12.93 -6.51
N GLN A 186 -14.08 -12.29 -5.46
CA GLN A 186 -14.67 -12.36 -4.13
C GLN A 186 -15.60 -11.16 -3.90
N GLY A 187 -16.87 -11.44 -3.62
CA GLY A 187 -17.85 -10.42 -3.26
C GLY A 187 -19.17 -11.01 -2.78
N ASP A 188 -20.04 -10.13 -2.31
CA ASP A 188 -21.46 -10.37 -2.06
C ASP A 188 -22.30 -9.20 -2.62
N ASP A 189 -23.57 -9.10 -2.25
CA ASP A 189 -24.45 -8.00 -2.73
C ASP A 189 -24.09 -6.62 -2.15
N THR A 190 -23.11 -6.53 -1.24
CA THR A 190 -22.75 -5.31 -0.49
C THR A 190 -21.30 -4.89 -0.69
N SER A 191 -20.38 -5.85 -0.81
CA SER A 191 -18.96 -5.57 -0.85
C SER A 191 -18.21 -6.53 -1.76
N SER A 192 -17.07 -6.03 -2.24
CA SER A 192 -16.15 -6.73 -3.11
C SER A 192 -14.73 -6.64 -2.56
N ILE A 193 -13.90 -7.64 -2.89
CA ILE A 193 -12.46 -7.59 -2.68
C ILE A 193 -11.80 -7.26 -4.01
N TYR A 194 -11.14 -6.11 -4.06
CA TYR A 194 -10.10 -5.84 -5.05
C TYR A 194 -8.79 -6.50 -4.60
N THR A 195 -7.73 -6.47 -5.42
CA THR A 195 -6.42 -7.11 -5.16
C THR A 195 -6.06 -7.30 -3.67
N ASP A 196 -6.07 -6.23 -2.88
CA ASP A 196 -5.78 -6.24 -1.44
C ASP A 196 -6.81 -5.49 -0.57
N THR A 197 -7.88 -4.97 -1.17
CA THR A 197 -8.78 -4.00 -0.54
C THR A 197 -10.21 -4.53 -0.50
N PHE A 198 -10.75 -4.68 0.71
CA PHE A 198 -12.20 -4.78 0.92
C PHE A 198 -12.84 -3.42 0.68
N ALA A 199 -13.92 -3.39 -0.10
CA ALA A 199 -14.68 -2.18 -0.36
C ALA A 199 -16.19 -2.45 -0.35
N VAL A 200 -16.94 -1.57 0.32
CA VAL A 200 -18.40 -1.50 0.16
C VAL A 200 -18.72 -0.88 -1.19
N ASP A 201 -19.53 -1.56 -1.99
CA ASP A 201 -19.78 -1.20 -3.39
C ASP A 201 -20.68 0.04 -3.51
N ASP A 202 -21.67 0.18 -2.62
CA ASP A 202 -22.52 1.37 -2.50
C ASP A 202 -22.61 1.86 -1.04
N PRO A 203 -21.64 2.68 -0.59
CA PRO A 203 -21.68 3.28 0.74
C PRO A 203 -22.94 4.11 1.02
N SER A 204 -23.59 4.65 -0.02
CA SER A 204 -24.78 5.49 0.12
C SER A 204 -26.02 4.71 0.52
N ALA A 205 -26.04 3.39 0.29
CA ALA A 205 -27.07 2.48 0.77
C ALA A 205 -27.03 2.28 2.30
N GLY A 206 -25.98 2.74 2.99
CA GLY A 206 -25.88 2.76 4.45
C GLY A 206 -25.51 1.42 5.11
N LYS A 207 -25.36 0.35 4.32
CA LYS A 207 -24.85 -0.94 4.78
C LYS A 207 -23.32 -0.95 4.72
N LEU A 208 -22.68 -0.77 5.88
CA LEU A 208 -21.23 -0.59 6.01
C LEU A 208 -20.61 -1.69 6.87
N LEU A 209 -19.29 -1.84 6.87
CA LEU A 209 -18.58 -2.78 7.74
C LEU A 209 -18.56 -2.26 9.18
N ALA A 210 -19.32 -2.87 10.09
CA ALA A 210 -19.45 -2.42 11.48
C ALA A 210 -18.39 -3.03 12.41
N SER A 211 -17.92 -4.23 12.13
CA SER A 211 -16.84 -4.88 12.88
C SER A 211 -16.16 -5.96 12.06
N TYR A 212 -14.96 -6.35 12.46
CA TYR A 212 -14.22 -7.41 11.81
C TYR A 212 -13.38 -8.25 12.77
N ARG A 213 -12.99 -9.44 12.32
CA ARG A 213 -11.92 -10.27 12.85
C ARG A 213 -10.97 -10.60 11.71
N LEU A 214 -9.69 -10.79 12.02
CA LEU A 214 -8.72 -11.37 11.07
C LEU A 214 -8.42 -12.80 11.50
N ARG A 215 -8.55 -13.74 10.56
CA ARG A 215 -8.13 -15.13 10.74
C ARG A 215 -6.84 -15.34 9.95
N VAL A 216 -5.83 -15.87 10.63
CA VAL A 216 -4.57 -16.28 10.01
C VAL A 216 -4.46 -17.79 10.10
N THR A 217 -4.41 -18.44 8.95
CA THR A 217 -4.19 -19.88 8.84
C THR A 217 -2.77 -20.13 8.40
N LEU A 218 -2.03 -20.91 9.17
CA LEU A 218 -0.64 -21.25 8.95
C LEU A 218 -0.58 -22.66 8.34
N TYR A 219 0.20 -22.81 7.27
CA TYR A 219 0.35 -24.06 6.54
C TYR A 219 1.81 -24.52 6.54
N ARG A 220 2.01 -25.84 6.66
CA ARG A 220 3.31 -26.49 6.49
C ARG A 220 3.13 -27.85 5.80
N LYS A 221 4.19 -28.39 5.21
CA LYS A 221 4.15 -29.77 4.69
C LYS A 221 3.88 -30.78 5.83
N PRO A 222 3.11 -31.85 5.59
CA PRO A 222 2.83 -32.89 6.59
C PRO A 222 4.11 -33.44 7.23
N GLY A 223 4.11 -33.58 8.56
CA GLY A 223 5.26 -34.06 9.33
C GLY A 223 6.47 -33.12 9.41
N SER A 224 6.47 -31.97 8.72
CA SER A 224 7.57 -31.00 8.83
C SER A 224 7.62 -30.32 10.21
N LYS A 225 8.83 -30.04 10.67
CA LYS A 225 9.07 -29.21 11.87
C LYS A 225 9.16 -27.72 11.55
N ASP A 226 9.34 -27.37 10.28
CA ASP A 226 9.28 -25.99 9.82
C ASP A 226 7.85 -25.48 9.92
N THR A 227 7.70 -24.26 10.42
CA THR A 227 6.38 -23.67 10.63
C THR A 227 6.47 -22.16 10.42
N PRO A 228 5.45 -21.56 9.77
CA PRO A 228 5.33 -20.11 9.72
C PRO A 228 5.33 -19.52 11.13
N THR A 229 5.92 -18.34 11.27
CA THR A 229 5.76 -17.51 12.46
C THR A 229 5.20 -16.18 12.05
N VAL A 230 4.05 -15.81 12.58
CA VAL A 230 3.40 -14.52 12.31
C VAL A 230 3.64 -13.62 13.51
N TRP A 231 4.27 -12.47 13.30
CA TRP A 231 4.66 -11.51 14.36
C TRP A 231 3.77 -10.28 14.44
N ARG A 232 3.03 -10.01 13.36
CA ARG A 232 1.98 -9.00 13.33
C ARG A 232 0.90 -9.42 12.34
N VAL A 233 -0.34 -9.17 12.70
CA VAL A 233 -1.46 -9.07 11.76
C VAL A 233 -2.26 -7.83 12.14
N GLY A 234 -2.77 -7.10 11.16
CA GLY A 234 -3.52 -5.88 11.41
C GLY A 234 -4.31 -5.44 10.19
N ALA A 235 -5.10 -4.40 10.35
CA ALA A 235 -5.79 -3.75 9.25
C ALA A 235 -5.97 -2.27 9.55
N PHE A 236 -5.97 -1.45 8.49
CA PHE A 236 -6.67 -0.18 8.57
C PHE A 236 -8.11 -0.35 8.09
N ALA A 237 -9.02 0.40 8.69
CA ALA A 237 -10.41 0.50 8.28
C ALA A 237 -10.81 1.97 8.20
N SER A 238 -11.48 2.38 7.14
CA SER A 238 -11.80 3.78 6.92
C SER A 238 -13.17 4.01 6.27
N ASN A 239 -13.65 5.25 6.41
CA ASN A 239 -14.89 5.74 5.82
C ASN A 239 -14.68 7.16 5.25
N VAL A 240 -13.56 7.35 4.56
CA VAL A 240 -13.18 8.67 4.05
C VAL A 240 -14.17 9.05 2.94
N PRO A 241 -14.87 10.19 3.03
CA PRO A 241 -15.86 10.57 2.05
C PRO A 241 -15.23 10.80 0.67
N ASP A 242 -16.07 10.73 -0.36
CA ASP A 242 -15.72 11.17 -1.71
C ASP A 242 -15.25 12.63 -1.67
N ARG A 243 -13.99 12.84 -2.06
CA ARG A 243 -13.37 14.15 -2.10
C ARG A 243 -12.35 14.23 -3.24
N PHE A 244 -12.40 15.32 -3.97
CA PHE A 244 -11.49 15.63 -5.09
C PHE A 244 -10.33 16.53 -4.68
N THR A 245 -10.50 17.27 -3.59
CA THR A 245 -9.51 18.14 -2.99
C THR A 245 -9.52 17.95 -1.47
N VAL A 246 -8.44 18.36 -0.82
CA VAL A 246 -8.37 18.45 0.64
C VAL A 246 -7.85 19.84 1.04
N PRO A 247 -8.21 20.34 2.23
CA PRO A 247 -7.58 21.54 2.77
C PRO A 247 -6.08 21.31 2.93
N ALA A 248 -5.27 22.22 2.38
CA ALA A 248 -3.83 22.17 2.59
C ALA A 248 -3.52 22.39 4.07
N SER A 249 -2.74 21.49 4.65
CA SER A 249 -2.31 21.58 6.04
C SER A 249 -1.20 22.62 6.20
N VAL A 250 -1.13 23.23 7.38
CA VAL A 250 -0.06 24.20 7.71
C VAL A 250 1.12 23.44 8.28
N TYR A 251 2.29 23.59 7.64
CA TYR A 251 3.51 22.91 8.07
C TYR A 251 3.88 23.29 9.51
N SER A 252 4.44 22.34 10.26
CA SER A 252 4.71 22.48 11.69
C SER A 252 6.17 22.27 12.10
N LEU A 253 7.06 22.05 11.14
CA LEU A 253 8.49 21.81 11.38
C LEU A 253 9.28 23.12 11.56
N ASP A 254 10.28 23.06 12.46
CA ASP A 254 11.23 24.14 12.72
C ASP A 254 12.43 24.04 11.76
N GLY A 255 12.17 24.20 10.47
CA GLY A 255 13.17 24.13 9.40
C GLY A 255 13.11 22.84 8.58
N ALA A 256 14.07 22.70 7.66
CA ALA A 256 14.14 21.55 6.76
C ALA A 256 14.55 20.26 7.50
N VAL A 257 13.97 19.14 7.08
CA VAL A 257 14.33 17.79 7.54
C VAL A 257 14.42 16.92 6.30
N GLU A 258 15.52 16.20 6.10
CA GLU A 258 15.66 15.23 5.02
C GLU A 258 16.43 14.02 5.53
N LEU A 259 15.80 12.85 5.44
CA LEU A 259 16.37 11.57 5.81
C LEU A 259 17.28 11.08 4.69
N SER A 260 18.43 10.53 5.05
CA SER A 260 19.40 9.96 4.10
C SER A 260 18.95 8.56 3.62
N VAL A 261 17.76 8.50 3.01
CA VAL A 261 17.24 7.30 2.36
C VAL A 261 17.98 7.12 1.02
N PRO A 262 18.50 5.92 0.71
CA PRO A 262 19.12 5.65 -0.59
C PRO A 262 18.12 5.88 -1.73
N ARG A 263 18.63 6.14 -2.92
CA ARG A 263 17.85 6.51 -4.10
C ARG A 263 18.01 5.42 -5.13
N TYR A 264 16.88 4.87 -5.58
CA TYR A 264 16.83 3.90 -6.64
C TYR A 264 15.74 4.30 -7.63
N SER A 265 16.10 4.29 -8.91
CA SER A 265 15.19 4.42 -10.02
C SER A 265 14.60 3.06 -10.39
N GLN A 266 13.29 3.01 -10.64
CA GLN A 266 12.68 1.85 -11.27
C GLN A 266 12.99 1.81 -12.78
N ASP A 267 13.14 2.97 -13.43
CA ASP A 267 13.20 3.05 -14.89
C ASP A 267 14.47 2.46 -15.49
N ILE A 268 15.56 2.36 -14.73
CA ILE A 268 16.78 1.68 -15.18
C ILE A 268 16.56 0.16 -15.38
N HIS A 269 15.49 -0.38 -14.77
CA HIS A 269 15.11 -1.79 -14.87
C HIS A 269 14.07 -2.06 -15.98
N LYS A 270 13.76 -1.07 -16.83
CA LYS A 270 12.77 -1.25 -17.90
C LYS A 270 13.10 -2.44 -18.81
N GLY A 271 12.15 -3.34 -19.00
CA GLY A 271 12.32 -4.57 -19.77
C GLY A 271 13.17 -5.66 -19.10
N GLN A 272 13.70 -5.45 -17.89
CA GLN A 272 14.39 -6.48 -17.11
C GLN A 272 13.35 -7.40 -16.46
N TYR A 273 13.58 -8.72 -16.48
CA TYR A 273 12.69 -9.74 -15.92
C TYR A 273 11.19 -9.52 -16.23
N PRO A 274 10.79 -9.56 -17.53
CA PRO A 274 9.45 -9.19 -17.96
C PRO A 274 8.33 -10.04 -17.33
N GLN A 275 8.65 -11.23 -16.82
CA GLN A 275 7.70 -12.05 -16.06
C GLN A 275 7.22 -11.40 -14.74
N TYR A 276 7.90 -10.38 -14.25
CA TYR A 276 7.51 -9.62 -13.07
C TYR A 276 6.98 -8.25 -13.49
N ASP A 277 5.88 -8.22 -14.26
CA ASP A 277 5.20 -6.98 -14.68
C ASP A 277 6.00 -6.11 -15.67
N ASN A 278 6.57 -6.74 -16.70
CA ASN A 278 7.38 -6.13 -17.76
C ASN A 278 8.70 -5.47 -17.32
N GLY A 279 8.99 -5.42 -16.03
CA GLY A 279 10.21 -4.84 -15.49
C GLY A 279 9.96 -3.53 -14.74
N GLY A 280 10.98 -2.68 -14.75
CA GLY A 280 11.02 -1.38 -14.09
C GLY A 280 9.82 -0.47 -14.35
N GLU A 281 9.11 -0.65 -15.46
CA GLU A 281 7.89 0.09 -15.82
C GLU A 281 6.81 0.09 -14.72
N ALA A 282 6.77 -0.94 -13.87
CA ALA A 282 5.74 -1.12 -12.84
C ALA A 282 6.30 -1.38 -11.43
N TRP A 283 7.60 -1.14 -11.21
CA TRP A 283 8.29 -1.48 -9.96
C TRP A 283 8.36 -0.36 -8.91
N CYS A 284 7.47 0.63 -8.98
CA CYS A 284 7.45 1.75 -8.02
C CYS A 284 7.38 1.30 -6.55
N SER A 285 6.56 0.29 -6.26
CA SER A 285 6.35 -0.26 -4.91
C SER A 285 7.57 -1.03 -4.38
N PRO A 286 8.11 -2.04 -5.09
CA PRO A 286 9.33 -2.71 -4.64
C PRO A 286 10.54 -1.77 -4.57
N THR A 287 10.69 -0.82 -5.50
CA THR A 287 11.78 0.17 -5.49
C THR A 287 11.68 1.08 -4.24
N SER A 288 10.49 1.63 -3.96
CA SER A 288 10.25 2.43 -2.75
C SER A 288 10.45 1.62 -1.47
N SER A 289 10.06 0.34 -1.49
CA SER A 289 10.23 -0.56 -0.36
C SER A 289 11.71 -0.83 -0.10
N THR A 290 12.49 -1.13 -1.14
CA THR A 290 13.94 -1.35 -1.07
C THR A 290 14.66 -0.13 -0.51
N MET A 291 14.35 1.08 -0.99
CA MET A 291 14.90 2.33 -0.45
C MET A 291 14.69 2.44 1.07
N CYS A 292 13.48 2.18 1.56
CA CYS A 292 13.16 2.22 2.99
C CYS A 292 13.79 1.07 3.80
N ILE A 293 13.87 -0.14 3.25
CA ILE A 293 14.50 -1.30 3.90
C ILE A 293 15.99 -1.01 4.13
N GLU A 294 16.66 -0.47 3.12
CA GLU A 294 18.09 -0.12 3.18
C GLU A 294 18.39 1.10 4.03
N TYR A 295 17.49 2.09 4.08
CA TYR A 295 17.58 3.20 5.05
C TYR A 295 17.72 2.68 6.49
N TRP A 296 17.03 1.60 6.83
CA TRP A 296 17.16 0.99 8.15
C TRP A 296 18.44 0.17 8.31
N GLY A 297 19.24 -0.02 7.25
CA GLY A 297 20.45 -0.84 7.23
C GLY A 297 20.15 -2.34 7.10
N ARG A 298 19.13 -2.69 6.32
CA ARG A 298 18.73 -4.08 6.03
C ARG A 298 18.65 -4.24 4.52
N GLY A 299 18.70 -5.47 4.05
CA GLY A 299 18.63 -5.75 2.62
C GLY A 299 18.95 -7.22 2.34
N PRO A 300 18.75 -7.65 1.09
CA PRO A 300 19.09 -9.00 0.68
C PRO A 300 20.61 -9.23 0.76
N THR A 301 21.00 -10.49 1.01
CA THR A 301 22.42 -10.86 0.95
C THR A 301 22.85 -11.04 -0.51
N ALA A 302 24.16 -10.97 -0.78
CA ALA A 302 24.70 -11.27 -2.12
C ALA A 302 24.26 -12.66 -2.63
N ALA A 303 24.15 -13.65 -1.74
CA ALA A 303 23.65 -14.99 -2.10
C ALA A 303 22.17 -14.98 -2.49
N ALA A 304 21.35 -14.16 -1.83
CA ALA A 304 19.94 -14.02 -2.16
C ALA A 304 19.73 -13.36 -3.54
N MET A 305 20.64 -12.47 -3.93
CA MET A 305 20.61 -11.77 -5.22
C MET A 305 21.37 -12.50 -6.34
N ALA A 306 21.97 -13.67 -6.08
CA ALA A 306 22.83 -14.36 -7.05
C ALA A 306 22.10 -14.85 -8.32
N TRP A 307 20.76 -14.81 -8.33
CA TRP A 307 19.94 -15.11 -9.51
C TRP A 307 19.85 -13.91 -10.47
N VAL A 308 20.17 -12.71 -10.01
CA VAL A 308 20.11 -11.49 -10.83
C VAL A 308 21.31 -11.45 -11.77
N ASP A 309 21.06 -11.19 -13.05
CA ASP A 309 22.06 -10.89 -14.07
C ASP A 309 23.04 -9.82 -13.56
N PRO A 310 24.33 -10.14 -13.46
CA PRO A 310 25.33 -9.23 -12.89
C PRO A 310 25.59 -7.98 -13.74
N SER A 311 25.03 -7.89 -14.96
CA SER A 311 25.07 -6.67 -15.79
C SER A 311 24.02 -5.64 -15.40
N TYR A 312 23.00 -6.01 -14.62
CA TYR A 312 21.99 -5.08 -14.14
C TYR A 312 22.47 -4.34 -12.89
N ALA A 313 22.21 -3.03 -12.86
CA ALA A 313 22.39 -2.22 -11.66
C ALA A 313 21.32 -2.57 -10.63
N ASP A 314 21.58 -2.23 -9.37
CA ASP A 314 20.61 -2.33 -8.27
C ASP A 314 19.85 -3.66 -8.14
N PRO A 315 20.56 -4.80 -8.05
CA PRO A 315 19.93 -6.13 -7.96
C PRO A 315 18.98 -6.30 -6.77
N GLN A 316 19.07 -5.44 -5.76
CA GLN A 316 18.14 -5.35 -4.64
C GLN A 316 16.73 -4.90 -5.05
N VAL A 317 16.58 -4.16 -6.14
CA VAL A 317 15.29 -3.76 -6.72
C VAL A 317 14.66 -4.96 -7.44
N ASP A 318 15.42 -5.69 -8.26
CA ASP A 318 14.96 -6.94 -8.90
C ASP A 318 14.54 -7.99 -7.87
N GLN A 319 15.33 -8.12 -6.80
CA GLN A 319 14.98 -8.94 -5.63
C GLN A 319 13.64 -8.47 -5.02
N GLY A 320 13.48 -7.17 -4.82
CA GLY A 320 12.22 -6.60 -4.34
C GLY A 320 11.04 -6.96 -5.22
N ALA A 321 11.17 -6.81 -6.54
CA ALA A 321 10.12 -7.11 -7.50
C ALA A 321 9.70 -8.58 -7.44
N ARG A 322 10.64 -9.51 -7.58
CA ARG A 322 10.37 -10.96 -7.51
C ARG A 322 9.67 -11.37 -6.21
N TYR A 323 10.10 -10.81 -5.07
CA TYR A 323 9.60 -11.22 -3.76
C TYR A 323 8.35 -10.47 -3.29
N THR A 324 7.88 -9.49 -4.08
CA THR A 324 6.60 -8.78 -3.85
C THR A 324 5.56 -9.06 -4.94
N TYR A 325 5.96 -9.70 -6.04
CA TYR A 325 5.07 -10.09 -7.13
C TYR A 325 3.89 -10.92 -6.63
N ASP A 326 2.69 -10.48 -7.00
CA ASP A 326 1.43 -11.16 -6.79
C ASP A 326 1.02 -11.81 -8.11
N TYR A 327 0.99 -13.14 -8.13
CA TYR A 327 0.79 -13.91 -9.36
C TYR A 327 -0.64 -13.85 -9.91
N GLN A 328 -1.64 -13.51 -9.09
CA GLN A 328 -3.01 -13.30 -9.59
C GLN A 328 -3.22 -11.88 -10.10
N TYR A 329 -2.67 -10.90 -9.38
CA TYR A 329 -2.70 -9.50 -9.83
C TYR A 329 -1.75 -9.24 -11.02
N GLU A 330 -0.78 -10.14 -11.23
CA GLU A 330 0.29 -10.03 -12.22
C GLU A 330 1.17 -8.77 -12.05
N GLY A 331 1.31 -8.28 -10.81
CA GLY A 331 2.03 -7.05 -10.52
C GLY A 331 2.71 -7.00 -9.15
N CYS A 332 3.61 -6.03 -8.97
CA CYS A 332 4.35 -5.81 -7.71
C CYS A 332 3.68 -4.80 -6.78
N GLY A 333 2.50 -4.31 -7.15
CA GLY A 333 1.77 -3.23 -6.47
C GLY A 333 0.88 -3.64 -5.30
N ASN A 334 0.82 -4.93 -4.92
CA ASN A 334 0.02 -5.40 -3.78
C ASN A 334 0.60 -4.85 -2.46
N TRP A 335 -0.16 -4.03 -1.74
CA TRP A 335 0.36 -3.26 -0.60
C TRP A 335 0.75 -4.16 0.58
N PRO A 336 -0.10 -5.11 1.04
CA PRO A 336 0.29 -6.06 2.07
C PRO A 336 1.52 -6.89 1.72
N PHE A 337 1.72 -7.26 0.45
CA PHE A 337 2.85 -8.11 0.06
C PHE A 337 4.18 -7.37 0.19
N ASN A 338 4.22 -6.08 -0.16
CA ASN A 338 5.39 -5.22 0.05
C ASN A 338 5.71 -5.06 1.54
N ALA A 339 4.70 -4.77 2.37
CA ALA A 339 4.89 -4.66 3.81
C ALA A 339 5.34 -5.98 4.46
N ALA A 340 4.82 -7.12 3.99
CA ALA A 340 5.21 -8.44 4.46
C ALA A 340 6.64 -8.79 4.03
N TYR A 341 7.02 -8.48 2.78
CA TYR A 341 8.39 -8.63 2.27
C TYR A 341 9.39 -7.82 3.10
N ALA A 342 9.12 -6.53 3.36
CA ALA A 342 9.97 -5.71 4.21
C ALA A 342 10.14 -6.35 5.61
N ALA A 343 9.08 -6.92 6.16
CA ALA A 343 9.12 -7.56 7.47
C ALA A 343 9.91 -8.88 7.53
N THR A 344 10.29 -9.47 6.39
CA THR A 344 11.17 -10.66 6.34
C THR A 344 12.60 -10.34 6.79
N TYR A 345 13.00 -9.06 6.67
CA TYR A 345 14.30 -8.61 7.09
C TYR A 345 14.42 -8.52 8.61
N LYS A 346 15.64 -8.82 9.09
CA LYS A 346 15.94 -8.93 10.52
C LYS A 346 15.51 -7.67 11.28
N ASP A 347 14.71 -7.88 12.32
CA ASP A 347 14.21 -6.84 13.23
C ASP A 347 13.53 -5.66 12.51
N LEU A 348 12.97 -5.88 11.31
CA LEU A 348 12.17 -4.90 10.59
C LEU A 348 10.69 -5.31 10.62
N GLN A 349 9.82 -4.32 10.73
CA GLN A 349 8.36 -4.48 10.68
C GLN A 349 7.78 -3.53 9.64
N GLY A 350 6.65 -3.94 9.06
CA GLY A 350 5.91 -3.11 8.11
C GLY A 350 4.43 -3.05 8.46
N VAL A 351 3.81 -1.91 8.23
CA VAL A 351 2.35 -1.74 8.31
C VAL A 351 1.85 -0.97 7.09
N VAL A 352 0.63 -1.30 6.67
CA VAL A 352 -0.15 -0.50 5.72
C VAL A 352 -1.22 0.24 6.53
N THR A 353 -1.29 1.56 6.39
CA THR A 353 -2.26 2.41 7.09
C THR A 353 -2.65 3.61 6.22
N GLN A 354 -3.59 4.43 6.69
CA GLN A 354 -3.88 5.74 6.13
C GLN A 354 -3.45 6.85 7.09
N LEU A 355 -2.87 7.92 6.55
CA LEU A 355 -2.60 9.17 7.28
C LEU A 355 -3.62 10.24 6.89
N ARG A 356 -3.85 11.22 7.77
CA ARG A 356 -4.90 12.23 7.58
C ARG A 356 -4.39 13.56 7.03
N SER A 357 -3.08 13.79 7.12
CA SER A 357 -2.46 15.06 6.73
C SER A 357 -0.95 14.90 6.53
N LEU A 358 -0.33 15.87 5.86
CA LEU A 358 1.12 15.99 5.87
C LEU A 358 1.68 16.29 7.26
N ASN A 359 0.92 16.86 8.19
CA ASN A 359 1.38 16.99 9.59
C ASN A 359 1.58 15.63 10.28
N ASP A 360 0.80 14.60 9.91
CA ASP A 360 1.05 13.23 10.37
C ASP A 360 2.40 12.71 9.82
N ALA A 361 2.65 12.93 8.53
CA ALA A 361 3.90 12.56 7.89
C ALA A 361 5.11 13.33 8.47
N GLU A 362 4.98 14.64 8.74
CA GLU A 362 6.00 15.46 9.40
C GLU A 362 6.43 14.88 10.75
N ARG A 363 5.48 14.40 11.57
CA ARG A 363 5.78 13.78 12.86
C ARG A 363 6.61 12.50 12.70
N LEU A 364 6.29 11.69 11.68
CA LEU A 364 7.00 10.45 11.38
C LEU A 364 8.41 10.73 10.84
N VAL A 365 8.52 11.60 9.84
CA VAL A 365 9.79 11.99 9.21
C VAL A 365 10.72 12.68 10.23
N LYS A 366 10.19 13.58 11.07
CA LYS A 366 10.95 14.18 12.18
C LYS A 366 11.47 13.14 13.18
N ALA A 367 10.76 12.02 13.35
CA ALA A 367 11.18 10.91 14.19
C ALA A 367 12.13 9.92 13.46
N GLY A 368 12.53 10.22 12.22
CA GLY A 368 13.42 9.39 11.41
C GLY A 368 12.73 8.22 10.73
N ILE A 369 11.41 8.30 10.48
CA ILE A 369 10.63 7.25 9.80
C ILE A 369 10.22 7.78 8.42
N PRO A 370 10.79 7.27 7.32
CA PRO A 370 10.33 7.56 5.97
C PRO A 370 8.90 7.05 5.76
N VAL A 371 8.16 7.67 4.84
CA VAL A 371 6.76 7.34 4.57
C VAL A 371 6.59 7.02 3.09
N ILE A 372 6.28 5.76 2.75
CA ILE A 372 5.97 5.39 1.36
C ILE A 372 4.51 5.74 1.11
N THR A 373 4.23 6.64 0.17
CA THR A 373 2.86 7.12 -0.14
C THR A 373 2.35 6.54 -1.44
N SER A 374 1.07 6.15 -1.46
CA SER A 374 0.37 5.81 -2.71
C SER A 374 -0.22 7.06 -3.36
N GLN A 375 0.01 7.21 -4.66
CA GLN A 375 -0.32 8.40 -5.43
C GLN A 375 -1.09 8.08 -6.70
N SER A 376 -1.89 9.03 -7.15
CA SER A 376 -2.60 8.98 -8.43
C SER A 376 -2.85 10.40 -8.91
N PHE A 377 -2.21 10.82 -10.01
CA PHE A 377 -2.32 12.18 -10.54
C PHE A 377 -2.17 12.27 -12.07
N LEU A 378 -2.60 13.39 -12.62
CA LEU A 378 -2.19 13.89 -13.93
C LEU A 378 -0.93 14.77 -13.76
N ALA A 379 -0.07 14.82 -14.76
CA ALA A 379 1.14 15.65 -14.76
C ALA A 379 0.85 17.12 -14.41
N SER A 380 -0.33 17.63 -14.80
CA SER A 380 -0.78 18.99 -14.52
C SER A 380 -1.20 19.24 -13.07
N GLU A 381 -1.34 18.20 -12.25
CA GLU A 381 -1.78 18.31 -10.85
C GLU A 381 -0.62 18.34 -9.86
N LEU A 382 0.57 17.87 -10.27
CA LEU A 382 1.78 17.79 -9.46
C LEU A 382 2.96 18.37 -10.24
N ASP A 383 3.23 19.66 -10.04
CA ASP A 383 4.28 20.37 -10.77
C ASP A 383 5.65 19.71 -10.54
N GLY A 384 6.41 19.53 -11.61
CA GLY A 384 7.74 18.91 -11.57
C GLY A 384 7.75 17.39 -11.68
N SER A 385 6.60 16.71 -11.60
CA SER A 385 6.53 15.26 -11.82
C SER A 385 6.85 14.88 -13.28
N ASN A 386 6.33 15.64 -14.25
CA ASN A 386 6.50 15.42 -15.70
C ASN A 386 5.86 14.13 -16.26
N TYR A 387 5.03 13.43 -15.50
CA TYR A 387 4.26 12.27 -15.97
C TYR A 387 2.88 12.20 -15.30
N SER A 388 2.01 11.34 -15.84
CA SER A 388 0.71 11.02 -15.24
C SER A 388 0.69 9.56 -14.82
N THR A 389 -0.02 9.24 -13.75
CA THR A 389 -0.14 7.86 -13.26
C THR A 389 -1.52 7.59 -12.68
N SER A 390 -2.06 6.39 -12.88
CA SER A 390 -3.26 5.89 -12.21
C SER A 390 -2.97 5.29 -10.83
N GLY A 391 -1.71 4.94 -10.55
CA GLY A 391 -1.23 4.39 -9.29
C GLY A 391 0.30 4.40 -9.25
N HIS A 392 0.89 4.95 -8.19
CA HIS A 392 2.34 5.05 -8.05
C HIS A 392 2.73 5.10 -6.58
N LEU A 393 3.85 4.46 -6.22
CA LEU A 393 4.41 4.51 -4.88
C LEU A 393 5.67 5.37 -4.89
N MET A 394 5.76 6.30 -3.95
CA MET A 394 6.91 7.20 -3.77
C MET A 394 7.33 7.23 -2.30
N CYS A 395 8.63 7.38 -2.03
CA CYS A 395 9.15 7.46 -0.67
C CYS A 395 9.31 8.92 -0.23
N MET A 396 8.53 9.36 0.76
CA MET A 396 8.70 10.65 1.41
C MET A 396 9.85 10.60 2.40
N VAL A 397 10.86 11.43 2.13
CA VAL A 397 12.12 11.46 2.88
C VAL A 397 12.29 12.74 3.67
N GLY A 398 11.49 13.78 3.41
CA GLY A 398 11.75 15.07 4.01
C GLY A 398 10.74 16.17 3.72
N PHE A 399 11.06 17.34 4.26
CA PHE A 399 10.38 18.60 4.02
C PHE A 399 11.41 19.74 3.92
N THR A 400 11.18 20.69 3.03
CA THR A 400 11.99 21.93 2.95
C THR A 400 11.69 22.87 4.13
N ALA A 401 12.44 23.96 4.25
CA ALA A 401 12.19 24.97 5.28
C ALA A 401 10.83 25.69 5.10
N GLU A 402 10.32 25.70 3.87
CA GLU A 402 9.03 26.27 3.48
C GLU A 402 7.88 25.26 3.61
N GLY A 403 8.18 24.00 3.98
CA GLY A 403 7.18 22.95 4.19
C GLY A 403 6.77 22.18 2.93
N ASP A 404 7.51 22.34 1.83
CA ASP A 404 7.34 21.54 0.61
C ASP A 404 7.90 20.13 0.80
N VAL A 405 7.34 19.15 0.10
CA VAL A 405 7.58 17.74 0.34
C VAL A 405 8.81 17.29 -0.44
N VAL A 406 9.78 16.69 0.24
CA VAL A 406 10.94 16.04 -0.39
C VAL A 406 10.65 14.55 -0.56
N MET A 407 10.64 14.10 -1.81
CA MET A 407 10.35 12.73 -2.21
C MET A 407 11.56 12.10 -2.90
N ASN A 408 11.81 10.83 -2.62
CA ASN A 408 12.48 9.93 -3.56
C ASN A 408 11.39 9.29 -4.42
N ASP A 409 11.26 9.77 -5.67
CA ASP A 409 10.34 9.28 -6.69
C ASP A 409 11.04 8.25 -7.58
N PRO A 410 10.67 6.95 -7.50
CA PRO A 410 11.35 5.92 -8.27
C PRO A 410 11.13 6.04 -9.78
N ALA A 411 10.08 6.74 -10.25
CA ALA A 411 9.81 6.94 -11.68
C ALA A 411 10.70 8.06 -12.27
N SER A 412 12.01 7.84 -12.22
CA SER A 412 13.06 8.79 -12.62
C SER A 412 14.05 8.13 -13.57
N SER A 413 14.71 8.87 -14.46
CA SER A 413 15.58 8.28 -15.50
C SER A 413 16.77 7.46 -14.98
N ASP A 414 17.23 7.79 -13.78
CA ASP A 414 18.39 7.23 -13.08
C ASP A 414 18.29 7.58 -11.58
N ASP A 415 19.19 7.04 -10.76
CA ASP A 415 19.19 7.23 -9.30
C ASP A 415 19.43 8.68 -8.87
N ASP A 416 20.20 9.45 -9.65
CA ASP A 416 20.49 10.85 -9.34
C ASP A 416 19.24 11.72 -9.51
N ALA A 417 18.38 11.38 -10.47
CA ALA A 417 17.12 12.06 -10.76
C ALA A 417 15.97 11.73 -9.78
N VAL A 418 16.12 10.72 -8.91
CA VAL A 418 15.06 10.24 -7.99
C VAL A 418 14.57 11.32 -7.02
N ARG A 419 15.43 12.23 -6.59
CA ARG A 419 15.09 13.21 -5.56
C ARG A 419 14.31 14.40 -6.13
N ASN A 420 13.05 14.52 -5.73
CA ASN A 420 12.15 15.59 -6.16
C ASN A 420 11.61 16.40 -4.97
N VAL A 421 11.24 17.66 -5.25
CA VAL A 421 10.56 18.54 -4.28
C VAL A 421 9.23 18.97 -4.86
N TYR A 422 8.14 18.64 -4.18
CA TYR A 422 6.80 18.98 -4.61
C TYR A 422 6.14 20.00 -3.71
N LYS A 423 5.33 20.87 -4.31
CA LYS A 423 4.54 21.85 -3.58
C LYS A 423 3.58 21.14 -2.63
N ARG A 424 3.60 21.55 -1.36
CA ARG A 424 2.80 20.93 -0.29
C ARG A 424 1.35 20.68 -0.66
N ALA A 425 0.64 21.72 -1.09
CA ALA A 425 -0.81 21.65 -1.34
C ALA A 425 -1.16 20.74 -2.53
N GLN A 426 -0.31 20.70 -3.56
CA GLN A 426 -0.48 19.82 -4.72
C GLN A 426 -0.31 18.37 -4.30
N PHE A 427 0.81 18.07 -3.63
CA PHE A 427 1.11 16.72 -3.15
C PHE A 427 0.04 16.21 -2.18
N GLU A 428 -0.34 17.00 -1.19
CA GLU A 428 -1.35 16.62 -0.21
C GLU A 428 -2.71 16.36 -0.86
N THR A 429 -3.07 17.15 -1.87
CA THR A 429 -4.30 16.94 -2.65
C THR A 429 -4.28 15.60 -3.38
N VAL A 430 -3.23 15.33 -4.16
CA VAL A 430 -3.18 14.09 -4.98
C VAL A 430 -3.06 12.84 -4.12
N TRP A 431 -2.49 12.95 -2.92
CA TRP A 431 -2.33 11.88 -1.95
C TRP A 431 -3.61 11.60 -1.13
N LEU A 432 -4.24 12.63 -0.58
CA LEU A 432 -5.33 12.43 0.39
C LEU A 432 -6.71 12.34 -0.24
N ARG A 433 -6.89 12.75 -1.50
CA ARG A 433 -8.18 12.63 -2.19
C ARG A 433 -8.58 11.17 -2.40
N THR A 434 -9.88 10.90 -2.37
CA THR A 434 -10.46 9.58 -2.64
C THR A 434 -11.01 9.46 -4.06
N LYS A 435 -11.27 10.61 -4.72
CA LYS A 435 -11.70 10.69 -6.12
C LYS A 435 -10.84 11.67 -6.90
N ARG A 436 -10.74 11.45 -8.21
CA ARG A 436 -10.04 12.34 -9.16
C ARG A 436 -10.76 12.41 -10.50
N ILE A 437 -10.50 13.46 -11.27
CA ILE A 437 -10.89 13.50 -12.68
C ILE A 437 -9.76 12.90 -13.52
N LEU A 438 -10.10 11.97 -14.40
CA LEU A 438 -9.18 11.35 -15.34
C LEU A 438 -9.02 12.22 -16.59
N ALA A 439 -7.98 11.96 -17.39
CA ALA A 439 -7.78 12.66 -18.67
C ALA A 439 -8.98 12.52 -19.63
N SER A 440 -9.75 11.43 -19.51
CA SER A 440 -11.00 11.20 -20.23
C SER A 440 -12.18 12.06 -19.76
N GLY A 441 -12.04 12.78 -18.64
CA GLY A 441 -13.13 13.50 -17.97
C GLY A 441 -13.98 12.65 -17.02
N SER A 442 -13.77 11.34 -16.96
CA SER A 442 -14.48 10.46 -16.01
C SER A 442 -13.86 10.50 -14.61
N THR A 443 -14.62 10.07 -13.59
CA THR A 443 -14.13 9.98 -12.21
C THR A 443 -13.33 8.69 -11.98
N GLY A 444 -12.10 8.83 -11.48
CA GLY A 444 -11.26 7.74 -10.96
C GLY A 444 -11.12 7.78 -9.43
N SER A 445 -10.37 6.85 -8.87
CA SER A 445 -10.01 6.78 -7.45
C SER A 445 -8.71 7.52 -7.14
N GLY A 446 -8.59 7.97 -5.90
CA GLY A 446 -7.33 8.35 -5.27
C GLY A 446 -7.02 7.41 -4.11
N SER A 447 -5.84 7.55 -3.49
CA SER A 447 -5.39 6.60 -2.45
C SER A 447 -5.98 6.88 -1.07
N GLY A 448 -6.63 8.02 -0.84
CA GLY A 448 -7.21 8.36 0.45
C GLY A 448 -6.18 8.45 1.59
N GLY A 449 -4.91 8.69 1.28
CA GLY A 449 -3.84 8.80 2.27
C GLY A 449 -3.16 7.49 2.65
N VAL A 450 -3.30 6.43 1.86
CA VAL A 450 -2.61 5.15 2.12
C VAL A 450 -1.09 5.34 2.11
N VAL A 451 -0.44 4.70 3.08
CA VAL A 451 1.01 4.65 3.26
C VAL A 451 1.51 3.30 3.71
N TYR A 452 2.80 3.05 3.45
CA TYR A 452 3.56 2.02 4.14
C TYR A 452 4.50 2.68 5.12
N LEU A 453 4.56 2.12 6.34
CA LEU A 453 5.52 2.54 7.36
C LEU A 453 6.38 1.33 7.72
N TYR A 454 7.68 1.44 7.44
CA TYR A 454 8.68 0.46 7.85
C TYR A 454 9.51 1.01 8.99
N PHE A 455 9.69 0.21 10.04
CA PHE A 455 10.41 0.62 11.23
C PHE A 455 10.98 -0.59 11.99
N PRO A 456 12.01 -0.40 12.83
CA PRO A 456 12.58 -1.48 13.61
C PRO A 456 11.55 -2.11 14.56
N ALA A 457 11.66 -3.41 14.81
CA ALA A 457 10.82 -4.14 15.78
C ALA A 457 10.90 -3.58 17.21
N LYS A 458 11.94 -2.79 17.50
CA LYS A 458 12.12 -2.04 18.74
C LYS A 458 12.40 -0.56 18.40
N PRO A 459 11.37 0.22 18.06
CA PRO A 459 11.54 1.63 17.73
C PRO A 459 12.02 2.42 18.96
N SER A 460 12.68 3.56 18.77
CA SER A 460 13.07 4.46 19.87
C SER A 460 11.84 5.04 20.59
N PRO A 461 11.97 5.59 21.81
CA PRO A 461 10.85 6.26 22.48
C PRO A 461 10.23 7.40 21.65
N GLY A 462 11.03 8.12 20.87
CA GLY A 462 10.54 9.17 19.97
C GLY A 462 9.72 8.60 18.80
N GLN A 463 10.23 7.54 18.18
CA GLN A 463 9.54 6.82 17.10
C GLN A 463 8.23 6.20 17.57
N ARG A 464 8.20 5.59 18.77
CA ARG A 464 6.97 5.06 19.37
C ARG A 464 5.90 6.13 19.53
N ARG A 465 6.26 7.32 20.02
CA ARG A 465 5.31 8.44 20.14
C ARG A 465 4.80 8.92 18.79
N ALA A 466 5.67 9.01 17.78
CA ALA A 466 5.28 9.41 16.43
C ALA A 466 4.32 8.38 15.79
N LEU A 467 4.64 7.10 15.86
CA LEU A 467 3.77 6.01 15.38
C LEU A 467 2.42 5.99 16.12
N ALA A 468 2.43 6.13 17.45
CA ALA A 468 1.20 6.18 18.24
C ALA A 468 0.33 7.40 17.88
N SER A 469 0.94 8.55 17.55
CA SER A 469 0.20 9.75 17.14
C SER A 469 -0.58 9.58 15.84
N VAL A 470 -0.22 8.59 15.02
CA VAL A 470 -0.92 8.24 13.78
C VAL A 470 -1.72 6.93 13.90
N GLY A 471 -1.91 6.42 15.11
CA GLY A 471 -2.71 5.21 15.38
C GLY A 471 -1.95 3.88 15.25
N VAL A 472 -0.63 3.89 15.03
CA VAL A 472 0.18 2.68 14.94
C VAL A 472 0.80 2.36 16.31
N ALA A 473 0.22 1.38 17.00
CA ALA A 473 0.77 0.86 18.26
C ALA A 473 1.94 -0.11 18.00
N VAL A 474 2.96 -0.02 18.85
CA VAL A 474 4.24 -0.76 18.77
C VAL A 474 4.71 -1.25 20.13
#